data_AF-A0A946HAN7-F1
#
_entry.id   AF-A0A946HAN7-F1
#
_cell.length_a   1.000
_cell.length_b   1.000
_cell.length_c   1.000
_cell.angle_alpha   90.00
_cell.angle_beta   90.00
_cell.angle_gamma   90.00
#
_symmetry.space_group_name_H-M   'P 1'
#
loop_
_entity.id
_entity.type
_entity.pdbx_description
1 polymer ?
#
loop_
_entity_poly.entity_id
_entity_poly.type
_entity_poly.pdbx_seq_one_letter_code
_entity_poly.pdbx_strand_id
1 'polypeptide(L)'
;MGRAFLVVMDSLGIGGAPDAGAYFNGGIPDTGANTLLHIAEACAAGQAQEGRSGSLNVPNLARLGIGAALKLASGKSGDGLPDTAHIGWGVASELSKGKDTPSGHWELAGVPVPWEWHYFPNKTDSFPQEVVKAVCAAADAPHILGNCHASGTEIIDRLGAEHCQSGAPIC
;
A
#
# COMPACT_ATOMS: atom_id res chain seq x y z
N MET A 1 -5.12 27.54 -16.73
CA MET A 1 -4.68 27.10 -15.38
C MET A 1 -3.20 26.77 -15.48
N GLY A 2 -2.33 27.40 -14.68
CA GLY A 2 -0.87 27.29 -14.87
C GLY A 2 -0.14 26.26 -14.01
N ARG A 3 -0.79 25.71 -12.97
CA ARG A 3 -0.22 24.74 -12.02
C ARG A 3 -1.32 23.81 -11.50
N ALA A 4 -0.95 22.57 -11.20
CA ALA A 4 -1.77 21.60 -10.49
C ALA A 4 -0.94 21.02 -9.33
N PHE A 5 -1.61 20.71 -8.21
CA PHE A 5 -1.02 20.04 -7.06
C PHE A 5 -1.74 18.71 -6.87
N LEU A 6 -1.03 17.60 -7.05
CA LEU A 6 -1.54 16.26 -6.81
C LEU A 6 -0.99 15.79 -5.46
N VAL A 7 -1.88 15.40 -4.55
CA VAL A 7 -1.52 14.86 -3.24
C VAL A 7 -2.13 13.47 -3.13
N VAL A 8 -1.27 12.46 -2.93
CA VAL A 8 -1.68 11.08 -2.74
C VAL A 8 -1.60 10.77 -1.24
N MET A 9 -2.73 10.38 -0.65
CA MET A 9 -2.78 9.80 0.70
C MET A 9 -2.61 8.28 0.54
N ASP A 10 -1.37 7.82 0.56
CA ASP A 10 -1.04 6.42 0.27
C ASP A 10 -1.84 5.47 1.17
N SER A 11 -2.35 4.38 0.59
CA SER A 11 -3.20 3.35 1.21
C SER A 11 -4.59 3.76 1.73
N LEU A 12 -5.01 5.04 1.62
CA LEU A 12 -6.30 5.50 2.15
C LEU A 12 -7.50 5.13 1.24
N GLY A 13 -7.87 3.85 1.22
CA GLY A 13 -9.06 3.36 0.52
C GLY A 13 -10.38 3.78 1.20
N ILE A 14 -11.43 3.98 0.40
CA ILE A 14 -12.77 4.42 0.85
C ILE A 14 -13.86 3.36 0.66
N GLY A 15 -13.45 2.10 0.51
CA GLY A 15 -14.29 0.95 0.20
C GLY A 15 -13.65 0.09 -0.88
N GLY A 16 -13.86 -1.23 -0.80
CA GLY A 16 -13.35 -2.17 -1.79
C GLY A 16 -13.94 -1.89 -3.17
N ALA A 17 -13.11 -2.00 -4.20
CA ALA A 17 -13.53 -1.92 -5.59
C ALA A 17 -14.53 -3.05 -5.93
N PRO A 18 -15.30 -2.94 -7.04
CA PRO A 18 -16.28 -3.97 -7.44
C PRO A 18 -15.68 -5.38 -7.60
N ASP A 19 -14.39 -5.47 -7.88
CA ASP A 19 -13.61 -6.69 -8.06
C ASP A 19 -12.78 -7.08 -6.81
N ALA A 20 -13.00 -6.45 -5.65
CA ALA A 20 -12.24 -6.70 -4.42
C ALA A 20 -12.18 -8.20 -4.02
N GLY A 21 -13.19 -8.99 -4.38
CA GLY A 21 -13.19 -10.44 -4.14
C GLY A 21 -12.15 -11.24 -4.93
N ALA A 22 -11.50 -10.63 -5.93
CA ALA A 22 -10.39 -11.22 -6.67
C ALA A 22 -9.03 -11.03 -5.98
N TYR A 23 -8.95 -10.16 -4.98
CA TYR A 23 -7.71 -9.82 -4.30
C TYR A 23 -7.68 -10.40 -2.89
N PHE A 24 -6.47 -10.74 -2.44
CA PHE A 24 -6.25 -11.40 -1.16
C PHE A 24 -5.09 -10.75 -0.41
N ASN A 25 -5.16 -10.78 0.92
CA ASN A 25 -4.05 -10.52 1.81
C ASN A 25 -3.76 -11.80 2.60
N GLY A 26 -2.70 -12.51 2.20
CA GLY A 26 -2.51 -13.91 2.59
C GLY A 26 -3.68 -14.76 2.10
N GLY A 27 -4.44 -15.36 3.04
CA GLY A 27 -5.63 -16.16 2.72
C GLY A 27 -6.97 -15.43 2.83
N ILE A 28 -6.96 -14.13 3.16
CA ILE A 28 -8.18 -13.36 3.43
C ILE A 28 -8.51 -12.51 2.20
N PRO A 29 -9.72 -12.63 1.59
CA PRO A 29 -10.11 -11.79 0.47
C PRO A 29 -10.31 -10.34 0.92
N ASP A 30 -10.09 -9.39 0.03
CA ASP A 30 -10.31 -7.96 0.29
C ASP A 30 -11.81 -7.58 0.28
N THR A 31 -12.72 -8.54 0.13
CA THR A 31 -14.16 -8.34 0.25
C THR A 31 -14.52 -7.66 1.58
N GLY A 32 -15.15 -6.48 1.50
CA GLY A 32 -15.52 -5.69 2.67
C GLY A 32 -14.41 -4.78 3.20
N ALA A 33 -13.23 -4.74 2.58
CA ALA A 33 -12.19 -3.79 2.93
C ALA A 33 -12.71 -2.35 2.81
N ASN A 34 -12.48 -1.53 3.84
CA ASN A 34 -12.78 -0.10 3.82
C ASN A 34 -11.89 0.64 4.83
N THR A 35 -10.71 1.07 4.39
CA THR A 35 -9.69 1.67 5.26
C THR A 35 -10.23 2.88 6.01
N LEU A 36 -10.78 3.87 5.31
CA LEU A 36 -11.27 5.10 5.92
C LEU A 36 -12.41 4.84 6.92
N LEU A 37 -13.37 3.97 6.56
CA LEU A 37 -14.48 3.64 7.44
C LEU A 37 -14.00 2.94 8.72
N HIS A 38 -13.17 1.90 8.59
CA HIS A 38 -12.68 1.14 9.74
C HIS A 38 -11.79 2.00 10.64
N ILE A 39 -11.03 2.94 10.08
CA ILE A 39 -10.33 3.96 10.87
C ILE A 39 -11.35 4.79 11.65
N ALA A 40 -12.37 5.35 11.01
CA ALA A 40 -13.39 6.18 11.66
C ALA A 40 -14.12 5.43 12.79
N GLU A 41 -14.47 4.16 12.57
CA GLU A 41 -15.08 3.28 13.58
C GLU A 41 -14.15 3.03 14.77
N ALA A 42 -12.88 2.71 14.53
CA ALA A 42 -11.89 2.52 15.59
C ALA A 42 -11.66 3.81 16.41
N CYS A 43 -11.72 4.99 15.77
CA CYS A 43 -11.68 6.28 16.47
C CYS A 43 -12.85 6.43 17.43
N ALA A 44 -14.07 6.25 16.92
CA ALA A 44 -15.30 6.39 17.68
C ALA A 44 -15.38 5.38 18.84
N ALA A 45 -14.85 4.16 18.63
CA ALA A 45 -14.75 3.12 19.65
C ALA A 45 -13.63 3.37 20.68
N GLY A 46 -12.87 4.46 20.57
CA GLY A 46 -11.79 4.76 21.51
C GLY A 46 -10.55 3.88 21.35
N GLN A 47 -10.35 3.22 20.21
CA GLN A 47 -9.24 2.29 19.97
C GLN A 47 -7.99 2.97 19.38
N ALA A 48 -8.11 4.21 18.95
CA ALA A 48 -7.02 5.00 18.36
C ALA A 48 -6.82 6.31 19.13
N GLN A 49 -6.13 6.22 20.28
CA GLN A 49 -6.01 7.30 21.29
C GLN A 49 -4.59 7.86 21.45
N GLU A 50 -3.69 7.60 20.51
CA GLU A 50 -2.34 8.16 20.54
C GLU A 50 -2.33 9.55 19.88
N GLY A 51 -2.04 10.59 20.67
CA GLY A 51 -1.96 11.98 20.19
C GLY A 51 -3.30 12.65 19.84
N ARG A 52 -4.42 11.93 19.93
CA ARG A 52 -5.79 12.46 19.72
C ARG A 52 -6.82 11.58 20.44
N SER A 53 -8.04 12.08 20.59
CA SER A 53 -9.17 11.35 21.18
C SER A 53 -10.50 11.60 20.48
N GLY A 54 -11.45 10.69 20.71
CA GLY A 54 -12.79 10.74 20.11
C GLY A 54 -12.83 10.36 18.62
N SER A 55 -13.95 10.71 17.98
CA SER A 55 -14.23 10.46 16.56
C SER A 55 -13.16 11.03 15.64
N LEU A 56 -13.05 10.47 14.43
CA LEU A 56 -12.13 10.98 13.43
C LEU A 56 -12.49 12.43 13.07
N ASN A 57 -11.57 13.36 13.30
CA ASN A 57 -11.82 14.79 13.08
C ASN A 57 -10.99 15.32 11.92
N VAL A 58 -11.58 15.32 10.71
CA VAL A 58 -10.93 15.79 9.47
C VAL A 58 -11.78 16.85 8.76
N PRO A 59 -12.07 18.00 9.40
CA PRO A 59 -13.07 18.95 8.93
C PRO A 59 -12.72 19.56 7.57
N ASN A 60 -11.43 19.73 7.28
CA ASN A 60 -10.97 20.22 5.98
C ASN A 60 -11.25 19.19 4.87
N LEU A 61 -10.92 17.91 5.07
CA LEU A 61 -11.21 16.86 4.09
C LEU A 61 -12.72 16.62 3.93
N ALA A 62 -13.49 16.75 5.02
CA ALA A 62 -14.96 16.68 4.96
C ALA A 62 -15.54 17.77 4.05
N ARG A 63 -15.07 19.01 4.17
CA ARG A 63 -15.45 20.11 3.25
C ARG A 63 -15.01 19.87 1.81
N LEU A 64 -13.91 19.14 1.60
CA LEU A 64 -13.43 18.72 0.28
C LEU A 64 -14.20 17.50 -0.28
N GLY A 65 -15.05 16.85 0.52
CA GLY A 65 -15.95 15.79 0.07
C GLY A 65 -15.57 14.36 0.47
N ILE A 66 -14.63 14.15 1.40
CA ILE A 66 -14.19 12.79 1.77
C ILE A 66 -15.33 11.89 2.30
N GLY A 67 -16.26 12.46 3.08
CA GLY A 67 -17.44 11.72 3.59
C GLY A 67 -18.44 11.38 2.48
N ALA A 68 -18.63 12.31 1.52
CA ALA A 68 -19.47 12.09 0.35
C ALA A 68 -18.89 11.00 -0.57
N ALA A 69 -17.57 11.03 -0.79
CA ALA A 69 -16.84 10.03 -1.55
C ALA A 69 -16.95 8.63 -0.91
N LEU A 70 -16.74 8.51 0.40
CA LEU A 70 -16.94 7.26 1.15
C LEU A 70 -18.35 6.70 0.94
N LYS A 71 -19.37 7.54 1.07
CA LYS A 71 -20.77 7.16 0.89
C LYS A 71 -21.07 6.72 -0.53
N LEU A 72 -20.51 7.39 -1.53
CA LEU A 72 -20.67 7.01 -2.93
C LEU A 72 -19.98 5.66 -3.24
N ALA A 73 -18.73 5.47 -2.79
CA ALA A 73 -17.96 4.27 -3.09
C ALA A 73 -18.50 3.02 -2.40
N SER A 74 -18.98 3.14 -1.15
CA SER A 74 -19.29 1.99 -0.31
C SER A 74 -20.76 1.88 0.14
N GLY A 75 -21.55 2.94 -0.05
CA GLY A 75 -22.90 3.04 0.52
C GLY A 75 -22.93 3.21 2.04
N LYS A 76 -21.77 3.41 2.70
CA LYS A 76 -21.65 3.55 4.15
C LYS A 76 -21.33 5.00 4.56
N SER A 77 -21.54 5.32 5.82
CA SER A 77 -21.14 6.59 6.41
C SER A 77 -20.39 6.30 7.70
N GLY A 78 -19.26 6.98 7.90
CA GLY A 78 -18.45 6.86 9.11
C GLY A 78 -18.70 8.00 10.08
N ASP A 79 -18.55 7.73 11.38
CA ASP A 79 -18.61 8.78 12.39
C ASP A 79 -17.47 9.79 12.20
N GLY A 80 -17.76 11.08 12.42
CA GLY A 80 -16.80 12.16 12.17
C GLY A 80 -16.51 12.46 10.68
N LEU A 81 -17.20 11.80 9.74
CA LEU A 81 -17.07 12.01 8.30
C LEU A 81 -18.36 12.55 7.67
N PRO A 82 -18.74 13.81 7.97
CA PRO A 82 -20.01 14.36 7.49
C PRO A 82 -20.01 14.58 5.97
N ASP A 83 -21.20 14.42 5.38
CA ASP A 83 -21.47 14.67 3.96
C ASP A 83 -21.75 16.16 3.72
N THR A 84 -20.71 16.98 3.80
CA THR A 84 -20.78 18.46 3.72
C THR A 84 -19.91 19.02 2.60
N ALA A 85 -19.83 18.32 1.47
CA ALA A 85 -18.96 18.72 0.37
C ALA A 85 -19.37 20.11 -0.20
N HIS A 86 -18.38 20.96 -0.45
CA HIS A 86 -18.58 22.32 -1.00
C HIS A 86 -17.87 22.55 -2.33
N ILE A 87 -17.19 21.54 -2.87
CA ILE A 87 -16.41 21.58 -4.11
C ILE A 87 -16.67 20.33 -4.96
N GLY A 88 -16.08 20.26 -6.15
CA GLY A 88 -16.10 19.04 -6.97
C GLY A 88 -15.31 17.91 -6.32
N TRP A 89 -15.90 16.72 -6.26
CA TRP A 89 -15.31 15.49 -5.74
C TRP A 89 -15.77 14.30 -6.60
N GLY A 90 -15.08 13.17 -6.46
CA GLY A 90 -15.42 11.94 -7.16
C GLY A 90 -14.75 10.74 -6.52
N VAL A 91 -15.04 9.57 -7.07
CA VAL A 91 -14.41 8.29 -6.71
C VAL A 91 -13.86 7.65 -7.98
N ALA A 92 -12.79 6.89 -7.86
CA ALA A 92 -12.18 6.17 -8.97
C ALA A 92 -12.06 4.69 -8.59
N SER A 93 -12.17 3.82 -9.60
CA SER A 93 -11.84 2.40 -9.49
C SER A 93 -10.62 2.15 -10.35
N GLU A 94 -9.66 1.41 -9.81
CA GLU A 94 -8.43 1.05 -10.50
C GLU A 94 -8.72 0.07 -11.66
N LEU A 95 -8.03 0.24 -12.78
CA LEU A 95 -8.11 -0.63 -13.95
C LEU A 95 -6.94 -1.60 -14.03
N SER A 96 -5.81 -1.26 -13.41
CA SER A 96 -4.63 -2.11 -13.28
C SER A 96 -4.96 -3.39 -12.52
N LYS A 97 -4.21 -4.46 -12.80
CA LYS A 97 -4.42 -5.76 -12.14
C LYS A 97 -3.74 -5.89 -10.78
N GLY A 98 -2.83 -4.97 -10.46
CA GLY A 98 -2.14 -4.92 -9.18
C GLY A 98 -2.85 -3.97 -8.21
N LYS A 99 -2.67 -4.22 -6.90
CA LYS A 99 -3.05 -3.30 -5.81
C LYS A 99 -1.82 -2.72 -5.08
N ASP A 100 -0.67 -2.78 -5.73
CA ASP A 100 0.61 -2.30 -5.23
C ASP A 100 0.81 -0.80 -5.54
N THR A 101 1.67 -0.16 -4.75
CA THR A 101 1.97 1.28 -4.88
C THR A 101 2.42 1.67 -6.31
N PRO A 102 3.34 0.94 -6.99
CA PRO A 102 3.70 1.24 -8.37
C PRO A 102 2.52 1.23 -9.35
N SER A 103 1.68 0.19 -9.34
CA SER A 103 0.53 0.08 -10.25
C SER A 103 -0.40 1.30 -10.16
N GLY A 104 -0.81 1.67 -8.94
CA GLY A 104 -1.71 2.81 -8.74
C GLY A 104 -1.09 4.15 -9.13
N HIS A 105 0.21 4.36 -8.84
CA HIS A 105 0.90 5.59 -9.22
C HIS A 105 1.11 5.72 -10.73
N TRP A 106 1.39 4.61 -11.42
CA TRP A 106 1.51 4.58 -12.88
C TRP A 106 0.16 4.88 -13.53
N GLU A 107 -0.93 4.31 -13.02
CA GLU A 107 -2.27 4.57 -13.53
C GLU A 107 -2.71 6.03 -13.34
N LEU A 108 -2.41 6.63 -12.18
CA LEU A 108 -2.64 8.07 -11.94
C LEU A 108 -1.88 8.97 -12.93
N ALA A 109 -0.73 8.51 -13.43
CA ALA A 109 0.05 9.19 -14.47
C ALA A 109 -0.41 8.86 -15.90
N GLY A 110 -1.47 8.07 -16.07
CA GLY A 110 -2.05 7.68 -17.35
C GLY A 110 -1.47 6.39 -17.96
N VAL A 111 -0.81 5.55 -17.16
CA VAL A 111 -0.17 4.30 -17.59
C VAL A 111 -0.75 3.12 -16.81
N PRO A 112 -1.92 2.57 -17.20
CA PRO A 112 -2.48 1.39 -16.54
C PRO A 112 -1.58 0.16 -16.73
N VAL A 113 -1.53 -0.71 -15.72
CA VAL A 113 -0.68 -1.91 -15.66
C VAL A 113 -1.56 -3.17 -15.84
N PRO A 114 -1.68 -3.73 -17.07
CA PRO A 114 -2.56 -4.86 -17.35
C PRO A 114 -1.98 -6.24 -17.00
N TRP A 115 -0.85 -6.28 -16.27
CA TRP A 115 -0.15 -7.49 -15.82
C TRP A 115 0.06 -7.47 -14.30
N GLU A 116 0.33 -8.63 -13.73
CA GLU A 116 0.71 -8.75 -12.32
C GLU A 116 2.23 -8.63 -12.17
N TRP A 117 2.68 -7.95 -11.13
CA TRP A 117 4.09 -7.98 -10.74
C TRP A 117 4.46 -9.35 -10.19
N HIS A 118 5.73 -9.73 -10.35
CA HIS A 118 6.27 -10.87 -9.66
C HIS A 118 6.53 -10.51 -8.19
N TYR A 119 6.05 -11.36 -7.28
CA TYR A 119 6.33 -11.25 -5.84
C TYR A 119 7.19 -12.44 -5.43
N PHE A 120 8.04 -12.23 -4.42
CA PHE A 120 8.82 -13.30 -3.78
C PHE A 120 8.16 -13.69 -2.45
N PRO A 121 7.16 -14.59 -2.43
CA PRO A 121 6.37 -14.88 -1.22
C PRO A 121 7.12 -15.70 -0.18
N ASN A 122 8.14 -16.46 -0.60
CA ASN A 122 8.92 -17.30 0.28
C ASN A 122 9.76 -16.43 1.22
N LYS A 123 9.60 -16.61 2.53
CA LYS A 123 10.36 -15.86 3.53
C LYS A 123 11.82 -16.27 3.62
N THR A 124 12.15 -17.46 3.14
CA THR A 124 13.50 -18.04 3.02
C THR A 124 13.62 -18.62 1.63
N ASP A 125 14.81 -18.57 1.04
CA ASP A 125 15.01 -18.92 -0.37
C ASP A 125 14.06 -18.12 -1.27
N SER A 126 14.01 -16.81 -1.03
CA SER A 126 13.06 -15.89 -1.67
C SER A 126 13.24 -15.81 -3.18
N PHE A 127 14.48 -15.75 -3.64
CA PHE A 127 14.83 -15.63 -5.05
C PHE A 127 15.03 -17.00 -5.72
N PRO A 128 14.47 -17.19 -6.93
CA PRO A 128 14.80 -18.33 -7.79
C PRO A 128 16.29 -18.41 -8.10
N GLN A 129 16.81 -19.63 -8.33
CA GLN A 129 18.24 -19.86 -8.57
C GLN A 129 18.79 -19.09 -9.76
N GLU A 130 17.99 -18.86 -10.80
CA GLU A 130 18.38 -18.09 -11.97
C GLU A 130 18.62 -16.61 -11.64
N VAL A 131 17.80 -16.04 -10.74
CA VAL A 131 17.98 -14.66 -10.23
C VAL A 131 19.25 -14.60 -9.40
N VAL A 132 19.44 -15.56 -8.48
CA VAL A 132 20.66 -15.65 -7.65
C VAL A 132 21.92 -15.71 -8.53
N LYS A 133 21.93 -16.59 -9.54
CA LYS A 133 23.05 -16.72 -10.48
C LYS A 133 23.32 -15.44 -11.26
N ALA A 134 22.27 -14.75 -11.72
CA ALA A 134 22.41 -13.49 -12.44
C ALA A 134 23.01 -12.39 -11.55
N VAL A 135 22.56 -12.28 -10.29
CA VAL A 135 23.10 -11.33 -9.32
C VAL A 135 24.57 -11.64 -9.01
N CYS A 136 24.90 -12.90 -8.72
CA CYS A 136 26.29 -13.33 -8.50
C CYS A 136 27.20 -12.97 -9.67
N ALA A 137 26.76 -13.26 -10.90
CA ALA A 137 27.53 -12.95 -12.11
C ALA A 137 27.70 -11.44 -12.31
N ALA A 138 26.67 -10.64 -12.05
CA ALA A 138 26.73 -9.18 -12.16
C ALA A 138 27.62 -8.53 -11.09
N ALA A 139 27.66 -9.12 -9.89
CA ALA A 139 28.44 -8.63 -8.75
C ALA A 139 29.88 -9.17 -8.71
N ASP A 140 30.26 -10.07 -9.63
CA ASP A 140 31.50 -10.87 -9.55
C ASP A 140 31.67 -11.54 -8.18
N ALA A 141 30.58 -12.11 -7.68
CA ALA A 141 30.50 -12.72 -6.35
C ALA A 141 30.19 -14.23 -6.44
N PRO A 142 30.78 -15.06 -5.57
CA PRO A 142 30.57 -16.50 -5.61
C PRO A 142 29.16 -16.92 -5.14
N HIS A 143 28.51 -16.11 -4.31
CA HIS A 143 27.18 -16.34 -3.76
C HIS A 143 26.54 -15.02 -3.30
N ILE A 144 25.27 -15.07 -2.91
CA ILE A 144 24.56 -13.98 -2.20
C ILE A 144 24.38 -14.34 -0.73
N LEU A 145 24.18 -13.34 0.11
CA LEU A 145 23.88 -13.48 1.54
C LEU A 145 22.41 -13.15 1.81
N GLY A 146 21.77 -13.89 2.71
CA GLY A 146 20.39 -13.61 3.15
C GLY A 146 19.36 -14.43 2.40
N ASN A 147 19.03 -14.05 1.17
CA ASN A 147 17.96 -14.64 0.35
C ASN A 147 16.67 -14.88 1.13
N CYS A 148 16.23 -13.87 1.89
CA CYS A 148 15.11 -13.97 2.81
C CYS A 148 14.44 -12.61 3.04
N HIS A 149 13.24 -12.64 3.61
CA HIS A 149 12.57 -11.41 4.06
C HIS A 149 13.19 -10.92 5.36
N ALA A 150 13.63 -9.67 5.40
CA ALA A 150 14.13 -9.01 6.60
C ALA A 150 13.98 -7.49 6.49
N SER A 151 13.98 -6.80 7.64
CA SER A 151 14.13 -5.34 7.62
C SER A 151 15.56 -4.96 7.22
N GLY A 152 15.74 -3.77 6.64
CA GLY A 152 17.07 -3.29 6.24
C GLY A 152 18.07 -3.21 7.41
N THR A 153 17.60 -2.82 8.60
CA THR A 153 18.45 -2.79 9.81
C THR A 153 18.82 -4.19 10.27
N GLU A 154 17.85 -5.09 10.37
CA GLU A 154 18.07 -6.47 10.82
C GLU A 154 19.04 -7.23 9.92
N ILE A 155 18.88 -7.12 8.60
CA ILE A 155 19.71 -7.91 7.67
C ILE A 155 21.17 -7.43 7.66
N ILE A 156 21.39 -6.12 7.85
CA ILE A 156 22.72 -5.52 7.98
C ILE A 156 23.35 -5.95 9.31
N ASP A 157 22.60 -5.89 10.41
CA ASP A 157 23.10 -6.35 11.71
C ASP A 157 23.52 -7.83 11.68
N ARG A 158 22.76 -8.67 10.95
CA ARG A 158 23.04 -10.10 10.83
C ARG A 158 24.19 -10.43 9.88
N LEU A 159 24.27 -9.79 8.71
CA LEU A 159 25.12 -10.23 7.59
C LEU A 159 26.14 -9.18 7.12
N GLY A 160 26.10 -7.96 7.68
CA GLY A 160 26.97 -6.87 7.26
C GLY A 160 28.46 -7.17 7.41
N ALA A 161 28.85 -7.83 8.51
CA ALA A 161 30.24 -8.21 8.72
C ALA A 161 30.74 -9.23 7.68
N GLU A 162 29.92 -10.23 7.34
CA GLU A 162 30.24 -11.22 6.32
C GLU A 162 30.27 -10.60 4.92
N HIS A 163 29.35 -9.71 4.61
CA HIS A 163 29.35 -8.92 3.38
C HIS A 163 30.67 -8.15 3.22
N CYS A 164 31.12 -7.43 4.25
CA CYS A 164 32.37 -6.67 4.20
C CYS A 164 33.62 -7.57 4.03
N GLN A 165 33.59 -8.79 4.56
CA GLN A 165 34.72 -9.72 4.48
C GLN A 165 34.79 -10.46 3.15
N SER A 166 33.64 -10.89 2.64
CA SER A 166 33.53 -11.75 1.45
C SER A 166 33.33 -10.97 0.14
N GLY A 167 32.78 -9.76 0.22
CA GLY A 167 32.27 -9.01 -0.93
C GLY A 167 30.93 -9.53 -1.48
N ALA A 168 30.37 -10.60 -0.93
CA ALA A 168 29.10 -11.16 -1.38
C ALA A 168 27.92 -10.21 -1.07
N PRO A 169 27.06 -9.87 -2.04
CA PRO A 169 25.96 -8.93 -1.81
C PRO A 169 24.90 -9.53 -0.88
N ILE A 170 24.32 -8.68 -0.03
CA ILE A 170 23.13 -9.03 0.76
C ILE A 170 21.91 -8.82 -0.13
N CYS A 171 21.11 -9.87 -0.32
CA CYS A 171 19.92 -9.88 -1.17
C CYS A 171 18.73 -10.43 -0.41
#